data_AF-A0A147B7D9-F1
#
_entry.id   AF-A0A147B7D9-F1
#
_cell.length_a   1.000
_cell.length_b   1.000
_cell.length_c   1.000
_cell.angle_alpha   90.00
_cell.angle_beta   90.00
_cell.angle_gamma   90.00
#
_symmetry.space_group_name_H-M   'P 1'
#
loop_
_entity.id
_entity.type
_entity.pdbx_description
1 polymer ?
#
loop_
_entity_poly.entity_id
_entity_poly.type
_entity_poly.pdbx_seq_one_letter_code
_entity_poly.pdbx_strand_id
1 'polypeptide(L)'
;ILFGLCGCCGACFAVGWLLILFVLIMAVLVVVEVTVMGLVWKYASGTQLEDTLTSTLLKLIEARKSGLPNFLHDIQLNLKCCGAKGPDDYPKNGLSIPQSCYNDVDKYAPRVHGTGCGKAITVFLNEQSLKVGLVALGVVLAQTLAISFALVLYCKL
;
A
#
# COMPACT_ATOMS: atom_id res chain seq x y z
N ILE A 1 13.29 -7.07 -8.13
CA ILE A 1 14.65 -7.30 -8.68
C ILE A 1 15.14 -8.72 -8.36
N LEU A 2 15.24 -9.13 -7.08
CA LEU A 2 15.62 -10.51 -6.71
C LEU A 2 14.78 -11.60 -7.40
N PHE A 3 13.45 -11.48 -7.41
CA PHE A 3 12.57 -12.45 -8.09
C PHE A 3 12.69 -12.44 -9.61
N GLY A 4 12.92 -11.26 -10.20
CA GLY A 4 13.15 -11.11 -11.64
C GLY A 4 14.49 -11.72 -12.07
N LEU A 5 15.52 -11.65 -11.21
CA LEU A 5 16.80 -12.32 -11.42
C LEU A 5 16.66 -13.84 -11.28
N CYS A 6 15.90 -14.34 -10.30
CA CYS A 6 15.61 -15.78 -10.21
C CYS A 6 14.83 -16.32 -11.41
N GLY A 7 13.84 -15.57 -11.91
CA GLY A 7 13.09 -15.94 -13.12
C GLY A 7 13.95 -15.91 -14.38
N CYS A 8 14.74 -14.83 -14.57
CA CYS A 8 15.63 -14.68 -15.73
C CYS A 8 16.79 -15.69 -15.71
N CYS A 9 17.49 -15.84 -14.57
CA CYS A 9 18.57 -16.81 -14.43
C CYS A 9 18.04 -18.26 -14.44
N GLY A 10 16.89 -18.54 -13.81
CA GLY A 10 16.25 -19.86 -13.89
C GLY A 10 15.91 -20.25 -15.33
N ALA A 11 15.46 -19.28 -16.13
CA ALA A 11 15.18 -19.50 -17.55
C ALA A 11 16.44 -19.61 -18.42
N CYS A 12 17.44 -18.76 -18.22
CA CYS A 12 18.67 -18.76 -19.02
C CYS A 12 19.62 -19.91 -18.68
N PHE A 13 19.71 -20.30 -17.40
CA PHE A 13 20.61 -21.36 -16.95
C PHE A 13 19.92 -22.72 -16.82
N ALA A 14 18.63 -22.82 -17.16
CA ALA A 14 17.91 -24.08 -17.22
C ALA A 14 17.99 -24.85 -15.88
N VAL A 15 17.80 -24.14 -14.76
CA VAL A 15 17.91 -24.71 -13.40
C VAL A 15 16.50 -24.87 -12.81
N GLY A 16 15.96 -26.09 -12.88
CA GLY A 16 14.56 -26.38 -12.52
C GLY A 16 14.17 -25.97 -11.10
N TRP A 17 15.08 -26.09 -10.12
CA TRP A 17 14.82 -25.69 -8.74
C TRP A 17 14.52 -24.19 -8.59
N LEU A 18 15.21 -23.33 -9.36
CA LEU A 18 14.97 -21.89 -9.33
C LEU A 18 13.62 -21.52 -9.94
N LEU A 19 13.17 -22.25 -10.97
CA LEU A 19 11.84 -22.08 -11.57
C LEU A 19 10.72 -22.51 -10.62
N ILE A 20 10.88 -23.64 -9.91
CA ILE A 20 9.93 -24.07 -8.88
C ILE A 20 9.83 -23.02 -7.77
N LEU A 21 10.97 -22.53 -7.27
CA LEU A 21 10.98 -21.51 -6.23
C LEU A 21 10.27 -20.23 -6.70
N PHE A 22 10.50 -19.81 -7.94
CA PHE A 22 9.79 -18.68 -8.55
C PHE A 22 8.27 -18.91 -8.60
N VAL A 23 7.81 -20.07 -9.05
CA VAL A 23 6.38 -20.42 -9.11
C VAL A 23 5.76 -20.39 -7.71
N LEU A 24 6.41 -20.99 -6.70
CA LEU A 24 5.91 -21.00 -5.33
C LEU A 24 5.74 -19.59 -4.76
N ILE A 25 6.74 -18.74 -4.94
CA ILE A 25 6.69 -17.36 -4.45
C ILE A 25 5.59 -16.57 -5.16
N MET A 26 5.49 -16.69 -6.49
CA MET A 26 4.45 -15.99 -7.26
C MET A 26 3.05 -16.47 -6.87
N ALA A 27 2.86 -17.77 -6.61
CA ALA A 27 1.60 -18.30 -6.13
C ALA A 27 1.21 -17.71 -4.76
N VAL A 28 2.17 -17.57 -3.83
CA VAL A 28 1.93 -16.90 -2.54
C VAL A 28 1.53 -15.45 -2.74
N LEU A 29 2.17 -14.72 -3.66
CA LEU A 29 1.83 -13.33 -3.95
C LEU A 29 0.40 -13.19 -4.50
N VAL A 30 -0.02 -14.09 -5.40
CA VAL A 30 -1.41 -14.11 -5.91
C VAL A 30 -2.41 -14.30 -4.75
N VAL A 31 -2.13 -15.23 -3.82
CA VAL A 31 -3.01 -15.45 -2.66
C VAL A 31 -3.08 -14.19 -1.79
N VAL A 32 -1.94 -13.55 -1.52
CA VAL A 32 -1.90 -12.30 -0.75
C VAL A 32 -2.70 -11.20 -1.46
N GLU A 33 -2.53 -11.00 -2.76
CA GLU A 33 -3.28 -9.99 -3.52
C GLU A 33 -4.79 -10.24 -3.48
N VAL A 34 -5.24 -11.47 -3.70
CA VAL A 34 -6.67 -11.82 -3.65
C VAL A 34 -7.24 -11.63 -2.25
N THR A 35 -6.49 -11.99 -1.20
CA THR A 35 -6.95 -11.76 0.18
C THR A 35 -7.05 -10.27 0.50
N VAL A 36 -6.06 -9.46 0.13
CA VAL A 36 -6.09 -8.01 0.33
C VAL A 36 -7.26 -7.38 -0.43
N MET A 37 -7.47 -7.76 -1.69
CA MET A 37 -8.62 -7.30 -2.49
C MET A 37 -9.95 -7.65 -1.83
N GLY A 38 -10.09 -8.89 -1.34
CA GLY A 38 -11.29 -9.34 -0.62
C GLY A 38 -11.53 -8.58 0.68
N LEU A 39 -10.47 -8.30 1.44
CA LEU A 39 -10.55 -7.47 2.65
C LEU A 39 -10.95 -6.04 2.29
N VAL A 40 -10.28 -5.42 1.32
CA VAL A 40 -10.60 -4.05 0.88
C VAL A 40 -12.05 -3.96 0.42
N TRP A 41 -12.54 -4.91 -0.39
CA TRP A 41 -13.94 -4.92 -0.83
C TRP A 41 -14.92 -5.06 0.34
N LYS A 42 -14.65 -5.98 1.26
CA LYS A 42 -15.47 -6.19 2.47
C LYS A 42 -15.50 -4.95 3.35
N TYR A 43 -14.35 -4.31 3.54
CA TYR A 43 -14.21 -3.18 4.43
C TYR A 43 -14.65 -1.85 3.78
N ALA A 44 -14.57 -1.72 2.45
CA ALA A 44 -15.07 -0.54 1.73
C ALA A 44 -16.57 -0.30 1.93
N SER A 45 -17.35 -1.35 2.20
CA SER A 45 -18.78 -1.23 2.48
C SER A 45 -19.13 -0.82 3.93
N GLY A 46 -18.14 -0.65 4.82
CA GLY A 46 -18.40 -0.31 6.23
C GLY A 46 -17.43 0.71 6.82
N THR A 47 -17.77 1.26 7.99
CA THR A 47 -16.90 2.19 8.75
C THR A 47 -15.66 1.50 9.35
N GLN A 48 -15.64 0.17 9.37
CA GLN A 48 -14.56 -0.63 9.94
C GLN A 48 -13.21 -0.40 9.26
N LEU A 49 -13.19 -0.07 7.95
CA LEU A 49 -11.95 0.28 7.25
C LEU A 49 -11.34 1.53 7.84
N GLU A 50 -12.17 2.55 8.04
CA GLU A 50 -11.76 3.85 8.58
C GLU A 50 -11.20 3.67 9.99
N ASP A 51 -11.89 2.91 10.85
CA ASP A 51 -11.45 2.64 12.23
C ASP A 51 -10.13 1.87 12.27
N THR A 52 -9.96 0.88 11.40
CA THR A 52 -8.73 0.06 11.34
C THR A 52 -7.55 0.88 10.83
N LEU A 53 -7.75 1.67 9.77
CA LEU A 53 -6.72 2.55 9.23
C LEU A 53 -6.33 3.63 10.24
N THR A 54 -7.33 4.28 10.83
CA THR A 54 -7.14 5.31 11.83
C THR A 54 -6.37 4.78 13.03
N SER A 55 -6.77 3.64 13.60
CA SER A 55 -6.09 3.05 14.75
C SER A 55 -4.65 2.63 14.43
N THR A 56 -4.40 2.10 13.24
CA THR A 56 -3.06 1.74 12.78
C THR A 56 -2.17 2.98 12.63
N LEU A 57 -2.66 4.03 11.97
CA LEU A 57 -1.95 5.29 11.80
C LEU A 57 -1.65 5.94 13.15
N LEU A 58 -2.60 5.90 14.08
CA LEU A 58 -2.45 6.46 15.41
C LEU A 58 -1.34 5.73 16.18
N LYS A 59 -1.30 4.39 16.14
CA LYS A 59 -0.20 3.60 16.72
C LYS A 59 1.15 3.93 16.07
N LEU A 60 1.19 4.20 14.76
CA LEU A 60 2.42 4.59 14.08
C LEU A 60 2.95 5.95 14.56
N ILE A 61 2.06 6.91 14.80
CA ILE A 61 2.39 8.24 15.34
C ILE A 61 2.88 8.10 16.79
N GLU A 62 2.20 7.32 17.61
CA GLU A 62 2.57 7.06 19.02
C GLU A 62 3.92 6.34 19.15
N ALA A 63 4.15 5.30 18.33
CA ALA A 63 5.36 4.49 18.40
C ALA A 63 6.62 5.26 17.97
N ARG A 64 6.47 6.31 17.17
CA ARG A 64 7.60 7.02 16.55
C ARG A 64 7.72 8.44 17.08
N LYS A 65 8.18 8.57 18.33
CA LYS A 65 8.57 9.86 18.93
C LYS A 65 9.70 10.59 18.18
N SER A 66 10.50 9.88 17.38
CA SER A 66 11.71 10.39 16.71
C SER A 66 11.50 10.93 15.30
N GLY A 67 10.28 10.97 14.77
CA GLY A 67 9.98 11.59 13.48
C GLY A 67 8.80 10.94 12.76
N LEU A 68 8.30 11.57 11.70
CA LEU A 68 7.19 11.03 10.92
C LEU A 68 7.68 9.91 9.97
N PRO A 69 6.93 8.80 9.77
CA PRO A 69 7.22 7.90 8.67
C PRO A 69 7.13 8.61 7.33
N ASN A 70 8.12 8.39 6.44
CA ASN A 70 8.09 8.91 5.06
C ASN A 70 6.78 8.57 4.36
N PHE A 71 6.26 7.36 4.56
CA PHE A 71 4.96 6.95 4.05
C PHE A 71 3.79 7.83 4.53
N LEU A 72 3.77 8.22 5.81
CA LEU A 72 2.73 9.08 6.35
C LEU A 72 2.89 10.53 5.87
N HIS A 73 4.14 10.98 5.64
CA HIS A 73 4.41 12.24 4.97
C HIS A 73 3.82 12.28 3.56
N ASP A 74 4.08 11.24 2.76
CA ASP A 74 3.57 11.13 1.39
C ASP A 74 2.04 11.06 1.34
N ILE A 75 1.41 10.27 2.23
CA ILE A 75 -0.05 10.20 2.31
C ILE A 75 -0.64 11.58 2.59
N GLN A 76 -0.08 12.31 3.56
CA GLN A 76 -0.61 13.62 3.94
C GLN A 76 -0.53 14.62 2.80
N LEU A 77 0.57 14.63 2.04
CA LEU A 77 0.73 15.46 0.85
C LEU A 77 -0.24 15.07 -0.27
N ASN A 78 -0.30 13.78 -0.61
CA ASN A 78 -1.07 13.30 -1.76
C ASN A 78 -2.59 13.32 -1.51
N LEU A 79 -3.02 13.00 -0.29
CA LEU A 79 -4.43 12.93 0.08
C LEU A 79 -4.93 14.18 0.82
N LYS A 80 -4.06 15.18 1.03
CA LYS A 80 -4.41 16.47 1.67
C LYS A 80 -5.10 16.26 3.02
N CYS A 81 -4.49 15.42 3.85
CA CYS A 81 -4.97 15.04 5.18
C CYS A 81 -3.92 15.30 6.24
N CYS A 82 -4.29 15.25 7.52
CA CYS A 82 -3.34 15.41 8.63
C CYS A 82 -3.67 14.48 9.80
N GLY A 83 -2.65 13.76 10.29
CA GLY A 83 -2.78 12.84 11.41
C GLY A 83 -3.66 11.63 11.09
N ALA A 84 -4.01 10.85 12.10
CA ALA A 84 -4.86 9.67 11.93
C ALA A 84 -6.35 10.08 11.85
N LYS A 85 -6.83 10.77 12.89
CA LYS A 85 -8.16 11.38 13.02
C LYS A 85 -8.15 12.85 12.67
N GLY A 86 -7.03 13.53 12.92
CA GLY A 86 -6.87 14.94 12.64
C GLY A 86 -5.52 15.48 13.11
N PRO A 87 -5.26 16.79 12.91
CA PRO A 87 -3.97 17.40 13.22
C PRO A 87 -3.61 17.35 14.71
N ASP A 88 -4.60 17.28 15.61
CA ASP A 88 -4.39 17.21 17.05
C ASP A 88 -3.69 15.92 17.51
N ASP A 89 -3.62 14.89 16.67
CA ASP A 89 -2.93 13.64 17.00
C ASP A 89 -1.42 13.84 17.23
N TYR A 90 -0.81 14.86 16.62
CA TYR A 90 0.58 15.22 16.84
C TYR A 90 0.83 15.88 18.21
N PRO A 91 0.20 17.04 18.53
CA PRO A 91 0.44 17.72 19.80
C PRO A 91 0.02 16.87 21.01
N LYS A 92 -1.01 16.02 20.88
CA LYS A 92 -1.39 15.05 21.93
C LYS A 92 -0.27 14.05 22.26
N ASN A 93 0.61 13.77 21.30
CA ASN A 93 1.77 12.90 21.45
C ASN A 93 3.08 13.67 21.71
N GLY A 94 2.99 14.99 21.97
CA GLY A 94 4.16 15.85 22.16
C GLY A 94 4.98 16.08 20.90
N LEU A 95 4.38 15.89 19.72
CA LEU A 95 4.99 16.09 18.41
C LEU A 95 4.50 17.40 17.79
N SER A 96 5.39 18.06 17.04
CA SER A 96 4.99 19.18 16.17
C SER A 96 4.25 18.68 14.94
N ILE A 97 3.26 19.44 14.46
CA ILE A 97 2.55 19.13 13.22
C ILE A 97 3.56 19.19 12.05
N PRO A 98 3.65 18.12 11.23
CA PRO A 98 4.61 18.06 10.13
C PRO A 98 4.23 19.00 8.99
N GLN A 99 5.22 19.45 8.20
CA GLN A 99 5.01 20.34 7.06
C GLN A 99 4.05 19.75 6.01
N SER A 100 4.02 18.42 5.84
CA SER A 100 3.07 17.74 4.94
C SER A 100 1.59 17.92 5.29
N CYS A 101 1.27 18.40 6.49
CA CYS A 101 -0.10 18.73 6.88
C CYS A 101 -0.55 20.13 6.45
N TYR A 102 0.37 20.96 5.98
CA TYR A 102 0.07 22.34 5.62
C TYR A 102 -0.17 22.48 4.12
N ASN A 103 -1.12 23.32 3.75
CA ASN A 103 -1.32 23.72 2.37
C ASN A 103 -0.28 24.78 1.97
N ASP A 104 0.42 24.55 0.87
CA ASP A 104 1.41 25.49 0.29
C ASP A 104 0.77 26.71 -0.40
N VAL A 105 -0.56 26.86 -0.35
CA VAL A 105 -1.29 27.87 -1.11
C VAL A 105 -1.05 29.29 -0.56
N ASP A 106 -0.84 29.43 0.75
CA ASP A 106 -0.60 30.71 1.40
C ASP A 106 0.69 30.67 2.24
N LYS A 107 1.78 31.21 1.67
CA LYS A 107 3.11 31.29 2.33
C LYS A 107 3.09 32.08 3.65
N TYR A 108 2.09 32.96 3.82
CA TYR A 108 1.93 33.82 5.00
C TYR A 108 0.96 33.27 6.06
N ALA A 109 0.10 32.31 5.71
CA ALA A 109 -0.87 31.71 6.63
C ALA A 109 -1.17 30.25 6.21
N PRO A 110 -0.19 29.34 6.37
CA PRO A 110 -0.34 27.97 5.90
C PRO A 110 -1.49 27.29 6.67
N ARG A 111 -2.51 26.83 5.94
CA ARG A 111 -3.68 26.18 6.52
C ARG A 111 -3.44 24.69 6.69
N VAL A 112 -3.63 24.20 7.91
CA VAL A 112 -3.53 22.77 8.24
C VAL A 112 -4.74 22.04 7.68
N HIS A 113 -4.54 20.85 7.10
CA HIS A 113 -5.62 19.96 6.71
C HIS A 113 -6.41 19.49 7.93
N GLY A 114 -7.70 19.83 8.01
CA GLY A 114 -8.57 19.40 9.11
C GLY A 114 -9.01 17.94 9.04
N THR A 115 -8.92 17.31 7.87
CA THR A 115 -9.35 15.92 7.64
C THR A 115 -8.28 14.93 8.09
N GLY A 116 -8.65 13.96 8.93
CA GLY A 116 -7.79 12.84 9.30
C GLY A 116 -7.48 11.90 8.12
N CYS A 117 -6.27 11.35 8.08
CA CYS A 117 -5.87 10.47 6.97
C CYS A 117 -6.61 9.14 6.95
N GLY A 118 -7.11 8.63 8.08
CA GLY A 118 -7.95 7.43 8.09
C GLY A 118 -9.19 7.60 7.20
N LYS A 119 -9.89 8.74 7.35
CA LYS A 119 -11.04 9.10 6.53
C LYS A 119 -10.67 9.46 5.09
N ALA A 120 -9.57 10.19 4.89
CA ALA A 120 -9.16 10.55 3.54
C ALA A 120 -8.82 9.32 2.68
N ILE A 121 -8.17 8.31 3.28
CA ILE A 121 -7.85 7.05 2.59
C ILE A 121 -9.12 6.27 2.25
N THR A 122 -10.10 6.18 3.15
CA THR A 122 -11.35 5.47 2.85
C THR A 122 -12.15 6.13 1.75
N VAL A 123 -12.23 7.47 1.75
CA VAL A 123 -12.87 8.23 0.67
C VAL A 123 -12.13 8.01 -0.66
N PHE A 124 -10.80 8.10 -0.65
CA PHE A 124 -9.99 7.85 -1.84
C PHE A 124 -10.18 6.44 -2.41
N LEU A 125 -10.17 5.42 -1.54
CA LEU A 125 -10.40 4.03 -1.93
C LEU A 125 -11.80 3.80 -2.49
N ASN A 126 -12.82 4.51 -1.97
CA ASN A 126 -14.18 4.39 -2.47
C ASN A 126 -14.34 5.08 -3.84
N GLU A 127 -13.86 6.31 -3.98
CA GLU A 127 -13.97 7.10 -5.21
C GLU A 127 -13.09 6.56 -6.35
N GLN A 128 -11.89 6.07 -6.03
CA GLN A 128 -10.93 5.55 -7.01
C GLN A 128 -10.91 4.01 -7.04
N SER A 129 -11.88 3.35 -6.39
CA SER A 129 -12.01 1.88 -6.31
C SER A 129 -11.86 1.20 -7.67
N LEU A 130 -12.46 1.76 -8.72
CA LEU A 130 -12.40 1.23 -10.07
C LEU A 130 -10.96 1.23 -10.64
N LYS A 131 -10.24 2.34 -10.47
CA LYS A 131 -8.84 2.44 -10.96
C LYS A 131 -7.92 1.50 -10.19
N VAL A 132 -8.06 1.45 -8.88
CA VAL A 132 -7.27 0.56 -8.01
C VAL A 132 -7.55 -0.90 -8.36
N GLY A 133 -8.83 -1.26 -8.55
CA GLY A 133 -9.24 -2.59 -8.95
C GLY A 133 -8.68 -3.00 -10.31
N LEU A 134 -8.69 -2.10 -11.30
CA LEU A 134 -8.13 -2.39 -12.63
C LEU A 134 -6.62 -2.65 -12.59
N VAL A 135 -5.87 -1.82 -11.85
CA VAL A 135 -4.42 -2.00 -11.68
C VAL A 135 -4.14 -3.35 -11.02
N ALA A 136 -4.82 -3.65 -9.92
CA ALA A 136 -4.59 -4.89 -9.20
C ALA A 136 -5.04 -6.14 -9.99
N LEU A 137 -6.11 -6.07 -10.78
CA LEU A 137 -6.46 -7.12 -11.74
C LEU A 137 -5.35 -7.34 -12.78
N GLY A 138 -4.78 -6.27 -13.33
CA GLY A 138 -3.66 -6.36 -14.27
C GLY A 138 -2.44 -7.05 -13.67
N VAL A 139 -2.15 -6.80 -12.39
CA VAL A 139 -1.05 -7.46 -11.67
C VAL A 139 -1.30 -8.97 -11.52
N VAL A 140 -2.51 -9.38 -11.12
CA VAL A 140 -2.87 -10.80 -11.00
C VAL A 140 -2.78 -11.52 -12.35
N LEU A 141 -3.22 -10.87 -13.44
CA LEU A 141 -3.09 -11.43 -14.79
C LEU A 141 -1.62 -11.58 -15.21
N ALA A 142 -0.78 -10.58 -14.93
CA ALA A 142 0.65 -10.67 -15.23
C ALA A 142 1.34 -11.79 -14.43
N GLN A 143 0.99 -11.95 -13.15
CA GLN A 143 1.53 -13.02 -12.30
C GLN A 143 1.13 -14.41 -12.78
N THR A 144 -0.14 -14.62 -13.13
CA THR A 144 -0.62 -15.92 -13.64
C THR A 144 0.03 -16.28 -14.98
N LEU A 145 0.26 -15.31 -15.86
CA LEU A 145 1.04 -15.52 -17.09
C LEU A 145 2.51 -15.86 -16.79
N ALA A 146 3.14 -15.18 -15.83
CA ALA A 146 4.51 -15.49 -15.44
C ALA A 146 4.64 -16.91 -14.89
N ILE A 147 3.68 -17.35 -14.07
CA ILE A 147 3.61 -18.72 -13.54
C ILE A 147 3.42 -19.73 -14.67
N SER A 148 2.51 -19.47 -15.61
CA SER A 148 2.25 -20.41 -16.72
C SER A 148 3.49 -20.60 -17.59
N PHE A 149 4.20 -19.52 -17.94
CA PHE A 149 5.46 -19.62 -18.68
C PHE A 149 6.55 -20.36 -17.89
N ALA A 150 6.68 -20.08 -16.58
CA ALA A 150 7.67 -20.77 -15.74
C ALA A 150 7.39 -22.28 -15.64
N LEU A 151 6.13 -22.69 -15.54
CA LEU A 151 5.73 -24.10 -15.53
C LEU A 151 5.99 -24.79 -16.87
N VAL A 152 5.65 -24.14 -17.99
CA VAL A 152 5.93 -24.68 -19.33
C VAL A 152 7.43 -24.86 -19.51
N LEU A 153 8.25 -23.89 -19.09
CA LEU A 153 9.69 -23.98 -19.16
C LEU A 153 10.26 -25.08 -18.27
N TYR A 154 9.73 -25.24 -17.05
CA TYR A 154 10.09 -26.31 -16.14
C TYR A 154 9.76 -27.70 -16.71
N CYS A 155 8.60 -27.87 -17.35
CA CYS A 155 8.22 -29.15 -17.97
C CYS A 155 9.01 -29.49 -19.25
N LYS A 156 9.67 -28.49 -19.85
CA LYS A 156 10.51 -28.67 -21.05
C LYS A 156 11.98 -28.91 -20.72
N LEU A 157 12.35 -28.70 -19.46
CA LEU A 157 13.69 -28.90 -18.92
C LEU A 157 13.87 -30.34 -18.42
#